data_AF-A0A9P5ZJY9-F1
#
_entry.id   AF-A0A9P5ZJY9-F1
#
_cell.length_a   1.000
_cell.length_b   1.000
_cell.length_c   1.000
_cell.angle_alpha   90.00
_cell.angle_beta   90.00
_cell.angle_gamma   90.00
#
_symmetry.space_group_name_H-M   'P 1'
#
loop_
_entity.id
_entity.type
_entity.pdbx_description
1 polymer ?
#
loop_
_entity_poly.entity_id
_entity_poly.type
_entity_poly.pdbx_seq_one_letter_code
_entity_poly.pdbx_strand_id
1 'polypeptide(L)'
;MSISGDKNALGYRPLDYIPNKWDYCAYVTQCDALLKSPWGCPALMTGGLVGRMARALIPPNFFSALLCSEDIDPAFVNPLTSTELDLICGVYCQETVSSKGEKQVTRKSWWPPHHLWIKQQFGLAQWTNDAESWYQRCHEKLSSGNFEAADLMNGPSWRSALRHTPAAKKLISKMESLAAAYIQSNT
;
A
#
# COMPACT_ATOMS: atom_id res chain seq x y z
N MET A 1 -10.98 28.88 12.81
CA MET A 1 -10.05 28.20 13.73
C MET A 1 -10.50 26.74 13.82
N SER A 2 -9.95 25.88 12.96
CA SER A 2 -10.03 24.41 13.08
C SER A 2 -8.76 23.86 12.44
N ILE A 3 -7.81 23.44 13.28
CA ILE A 3 -6.59 22.77 12.86
C ILE A 3 -7.06 21.44 12.26
N SER A 4 -6.84 21.24 10.96
CA SER A 4 -6.99 19.96 10.30
C SER A 4 -6.05 18.97 10.98
N GLY A 5 -6.57 18.23 11.96
CA GLY A 5 -5.82 17.19 12.64
C GLY A 5 -5.37 16.18 11.61
N ASP A 6 -4.06 16.13 11.38
CA ASP A 6 -3.43 15.10 10.57
C ASP A 6 -3.75 13.76 11.25
N LYS A 7 -4.78 13.07 10.75
CA LYS A 7 -5.29 11.85 11.36
C LYS A 7 -4.28 10.74 11.06
N ASN A 8 -3.31 10.55 11.97
CA ASN A 8 -2.40 9.41 11.94
C ASN A 8 -3.22 8.12 11.91
N ALA A 9 -3.26 7.43 10.77
CA ALA A 9 -4.20 6.34 10.49
C ALA A 9 -4.24 5.27 11.60
N LEU A 10 -3.08 4.84 12.12
CA LEU A 10 -2.98 3.90 13.25
C LEU A 10 -2.35 4.51 14.52
N GLY A 11 -2.27 5.85 14.58
CA GLY A 11 -1.75 6.58 15.72
C GLY A 11 -0.23 6.63 15.82
N TYR A 12 0.24 6.89 17.04
CA TYR A 12 1.64 7.19 17.34
C TYR A 12 2.37 6.02 18.02
N ARG A 13 3.68 5.92 17.79
CA ARG A 13 4.58 4.96 18.44
C ARG A 13 5.86 5.65 18.93
N PRO A 14 6.40 5.26 20.11
CA PRO A 14 7.60 5.87 20.68
C PRO A 14 8.87 5.51 19.88
N LEU A 15 9.97 6.17 20.23
CA LEU A 15 11.28 5.87 19.69
C LEU A 15 11.64 4.39 19.93
N ASP A 16 12.25 3.76 18.94
CA ASP A 16 12.68 2.35 18.97
C ASP A 16 11.58 1.32 19.25
N TYR A 17 10.31 1.70 19.06
CA TYR A 17 9.18 0.78 19.12
C TYR A 17 9.37 -0.41 18.17
N ILE A 18 9.23 -1.61 18.73
CA ILE A 18 9.19 -2.88 17.99
C ILE A 18 7.73 -3.33 17.95
N PRO A 19 7.14 -3.47 16.74
CA PRO A 19 5.76 -3.91 16.65
C PRO A 19 5.64 -5.37 17.06
N ASN A 20 4.50 -5.74 17.61
CA ASN A 20 4.21 -7.11 18.02
C ASN A 20 2.98 -7.67 17.30
N LYS A 21 2.65 -8.92 17.61
CA LYS A 21 1.49 -9.61 17.03
C LYS A 21 0.17 -8.90 17.27
N TRP A 22 -0.01 -8.27 18.44
CA TRP A 22 -1.23 -7.53 18.73
C TRP A 22 -1.35 -6.26 17.90
N ASP A 23 -0.25 -5.56 17.60
CA ASP A 23 -0.27 -4.42 16.68
C ASP A 23 -0.74 -4.85 15.29
N TYR A 24 -0.18 -5.95 14.78
CA TYR A 24 -0.55 -6.47 13.47
C TYR A 24 -2.01 -6.94 13.44
N CYS A 25 -2.46 -7.69 14.46
CA CYS A 25 -3.86 -8.11 14.57
C CYS A 25 -4.83 -6.91 14.67
N ALA A 26 -4.47 -5.87 15.42
CA ALA A 26 -5.27 -4.65 15.55
C ALA A 26 -5.34 -3.88 14.22
N TYR A 27 -4.23 -3.81 13.49
CA TYR A 27 -4.19 -3.26 12.14
C TYR A 27 -5.10 -4.06 11.18
N VAL A 28 -4.92 -5.39 11.11
CA VAL A 28 -5.69 -6.27 10.23
C VAL A 28 -7.19 -6.13 10.53
N THR A 29 -7.57 -6.10 11.80
CA THR A 29 -8.97 -5.93 12.20
C THR A 29 -9.57 -4.63 11.66
N GLN A 30 -8.83 -3.52 11.75
CA GLN A 30 -9.29 -2.22 11.24
C GLN A 30 -9.30 -2.18 9.70
N CYS A 31 -8.29 -2.74 9.05
CA CYS A 31 -8.19 -2.84 7.60
C CYS A 31 -9.35 -3.67 7.03
N ASP A 32 -9.60 -4.84 7.62
CA ASP A 32 -10.71 -5.72 7.26
C ASP A 32 -12.07 -5.04 7.42
N ALA A 33 -12.28 -4.34 8.53
CA ALA A 33 -13.52 -3.61 8.77
C ALA A 33 -13.74 -2.53 7.71
N LEU A 34 -12.70 -1.80 7.32
CA LEU A 34 -12.76 -0.81 6.24
C LEU A 34 -13.05 -1.46 4.88
N LEU A 35 -12.34 -2.54 4.53
CA LEU A 35 -12.46 -3.20 3.23
C LEU A 35 -13.76 -3.99 3.07
N LYS A 36 -14.39 -4.44 4.17
CA LYS A 36 -15.72 -5.06 4.17
C LYS A 36 -16.86 -4.04 4.19
N SER A 37 -16.55 -2.77 4.46
CA SER A 37 -17.49 -1.66 4.33
C SER A 37 -17.65 -1.24 2.86
N PRO A 38 -18.52 -0.26 2.55
CA PRO A 38 -18.60 0.34 1.22
C PRO A 38 -17.26 0.79 0.62
N TRP A 39 -16.24 1.09 1.43
CA TRP A 39 -14.92 1.53 0.96
C TRP A 39 -14.09 0.41 0.33
N GLY A 40 -14.53 -0.84 0.46
CA GLY A 40 -13.97 -1.95 -0.29
C GLY A 40 -14.05 -1.78 -1.80
N CYS A 41 -15.12 -1.13 -2.29
CA CYS A 41 -15.34 -0.87 -3.71
C CYS A 41 -14.30 0.07 -4.30
N PRO A 42 -14.11 1.30 -3.80
CA PRO A 42 -13.06 2.17 -4.30
C PRO A 42 -11.66 1.58 -4.05
N ALA A 43 -11.46 0.79 -2.99
CA ALA A 43 -10.20 0.05 -2.80
C ALA A 43 -9.94 -0.95 -3.94
N LEU A 44 -10.95 -1.73 -4.36
CA LEU A 44 -10.84 -2.61 -5.52
C LEU A 44 -10.53 -1.83 -6.80
N MET A 45 -11.23 -0.72 -7.03
CA MET A 45 -11.07 0.13 -8.21
C MET A 45 -9.72 0.84 -8.26
N THR A 46 -9.11 1.09 -7.09
CA THR A 46 -7.75 1.66 -6.97
C THR A 46 -6.69 0.75 -7.62
N GLY A 47 -6.93 -0.56 -7.66
CA GLY A 47 -5.99 -1.53 -8.23
C GLY A 47 -4.67 -1.62 -7.44
N GLY A 48 -3.65 -2.21 -8.08
CA GLY A 48 -2.35 -2.44 -7.46
C GLY A 48 -2.45 -3.22 -6.14
N LEU A 49 -1.61 -2.87 -5.16
CA LEU A 49 -1.58 -3.54 -3.86
C LEU A 49 -2.89 -3.37 -3.07
N VAL A 50 -3.44 -2.15 -3.06
CA VAL A 50 -4.70 -1.84 -2.34
C VAL A 50 -5.85 -2.67 -2.91
N GLY A 51 -6.00 -2.69 -4.24
CA GLY A 51 -7.00 -3.51 -4.91
C GLY A 51 -6.78 -5.01 -4.72
N ARG A 52 -5.53 -5.47 -4.66
CA ARG A 52 -5.22 -6.87 -4.35
C ARG A 52 -5.63 -7.27 -2.93
N MET A 53 -5.38 -6.39 -1.95
CA MET A 53 -5.78 -6.59 -0.56
C MET A 53 -7.31 -6.61 -0.43
N ALA A 54 -7.99 -5.66 -1.07
CA ALA A 54 -9.44 -5.63 -1.12
C ALA A 54 -10.02 -6.91 -1.74
N ARG A 55 -9.44 -7.38 -2.87
CA ARG A 55 -9.84 -8.63 -3.54
C ARG A 55 -9.65 -9.88 -2.70
N ALA A 56 -8.71 -9.87 -1.73
CA ALA A 56 -8.52 -10.99 -0.83
C ALA A 56 -9.70 -11.19 0.15
N LEU A 57 -10.42 -10.10 0.46
CA LEU A 57 -11.47 -10.07 1.47
C LEU A 57 -12.87 -10.00 0.89
N ILE A 58 -13.02 -9.31 -0.24
CA ILE A 58 -14.31 -9.05 -0.88
C ILE A 58 -14.63 -10.20 -1.83
N PRO A 59 -15.76 -10.90 -1.64
CA PRO A 59 -16.10 -12.03 -2.49
C PRO A 59 -16.46 -11.56 -3.91
N PRO A 60 -16.22 -12.40 -4.95
CA PRO A 60 -16.38 -11.98 -6.36
C PRO A 60 -17.77 -11.46 -6.71
N ASN A 61 -18.80 -12.00 -6.05
CA ASN A 61 -20.20 -11.64 -6.26
C ASN A 61 -20.60 -10.30 -5.61
N PHE A 62 -19.78 -9.75 -4.71
CA PHE A 62 -20.05 -8.47 -4.06
C PHE A 62 -20.12 -7.32 -5.07
N PHE A 63 -19.16 -7.28 -6.01
CA PHE A 63 -19.12 -6.23 -7.02
C PHE A 63 -20.30 -6.34 -8.00
N SER A 64 -20.69 -7.57 -8.36
CA SER A 64 -21.88 -7.80 -9.19
C SER A 64 -23.16 -7.36 -8.49
N ALA A 65 -23.32 -7.70 -7.21
CA ALA A 65 -24.47 -7.27 -6.42
C ALA A 65 -24.54 -5.74 -6.28
N LEU A 66 -23.39 -5.09 -6.16
CA LEU A 66 -23.29 -3.63 -6.08
C LEU A 66 -23.69 -2.94 -7.38
N LEU A 67 -23.17 -3.38 -8.52
CA LEU A 67 -23.46 -2.78 -9.82
C LEU A 67 -24.91 -2.99 -10.27
N CYS A 68 -25.59 -4.00 -9.75
CA CYS A 68 -27.00 -4.28 -10.03
C CYS A 68 -27.96 -3.53 -9.10
N SER A 69 -27.46 -2.72 -8.15
CA SER A 69 -28.31 -1.88 -7.31
C SER A 69 -28.79 -0.66 -8.11
N GLU A 70 -30.10 -0.40 -8.11
CA GLU A 70 -30.69 0.79 -8.76
C GLU A 70 -30.28 2.09 -8.06
N ASP A 71 -29.91 2.01 -6.78
CA ASP A 71 -29.44 3.12 -5.94
C ASP A 71 -27.96 2.94 -5.59
N ILE A 72 -27.06 3.28 -6.53
CA ILE A 72 -25.63 3.29 -6.25
C ILE A 72 -25.34 4.45 -5.29
N ASP A 73 -25.05 4.15 -4.02
CA ASP A 73 -24.53 5.14 -3.08
C ASP A 73 -23.26 5.78 -3.70
N PRO A 74 -23.23 7.11 -3.89
CA PRO A 74 -22.08 7.82 -4.45
C PRO A 74 -20.76 7.48 -3.74
N ALA A 75 -20.83 7.08 -2.48
CA ALA A 75 -19.68 6.72 -1.68
C ALA A 75 -18.97 5.43 -2.16
N PHE A 76 -19.63 4.57 -2.95
CA PHE A 76 -19.00 3.42 -3.61
C PHE A 76 -18.09 3.81 -4.78
N VAL A 77 -18.25 5.01 -5.33
CA VAL A 77 -17.50 5.51 -6.49
C VAL A 77 -16.46 6.56 -6.07
N ASN A 78 -16.59 7.11 -4.86
CA ASN A 78 -15.65 8.10 -4.36
C ASN A 78 -14.26 7.49 -4.12
N PRO A 79 -13.18 8.14 -4.59
CA PRO A 79 -11.83 7.65 -4.39
C PRO A 79 -11.47 7.67 -2.90
N LEU A 80 -10.65 6.69 -2.49
CA LEU A 80 -10.13 6.64 -1.13
C LEU A 80 -9.29 7.89 -0.81
N THR A 81 -9.50 8.43 0.39
CA THR A 81 -8.68 9.49 0.96
C THR A 81 -7.28 8.97 1.30
N SER A 82 -6.32 9.89 1.48
CA SER A 82 -4.97 9.53 1.92
C SER A 82 -4.98 8.77 3.24
N THR A 83 -5.80 9.18 4.20
CA THR A 83 -5.93 8.53 5.51
C THR A 83 -6.45 7.09 5.37
N GLU A 84 -7.39 6.82 4.47
CA GLU A 84 -7.90 5.46 4.23
C GLU A 84 -6.85 4.59 3.53
N LEU A 85 -6.14 5.12 2.54
CA LEU A 85 -5.01 4.43 1.92
C LEU A 85 -3.92 4.10 2.93
N ASP A 86 -3.63 5.05 3.83
CA ASP A 86 -2.66 4.88 4.90
C ASP A 86 -3.11 3.84 5.94
N LEU A 87 -4.41 3.78 6.24
CA LEU A 87 -4.98 2.73 7.08
C LEU A 87 -4.83 1.35 6.43
N ILE A 88 -5.18 1.22 5.15
CA ILE A 88 -5.05 -0.04 4.39
C ILE A 88 -3.59 -0.49 4.35
N CYS A 89 -2.66 0.43 4.08
CA CYS A 89 -1.22 0.16 4.07
C CYS A 89 -0.62 -0.06 5.46
N GLY A 90 -1.39 0.16 6.54
CA GLY A 90 -0.97 -0.05 7.91
C GLY A 90 0.04 0.97 8.41
N VAL A 91 -0.17 2.27 8.15
CA VAL A 91 0.77 3.34 8.48
C VAL A 91 0.61 3.84 9.92
N TYR A 92 1.72 3.86 10.65
CA TYR A 92 1.91 4.49 11.96
C TYR A 92 2.83 5.70 11.82
N CYS A 93 2.70 6.62 12.77
CA CYS A 93 3.69 7.67 13.01
C CYS A 93 4.59 7.24 14.17
N GLN A 94 5.90 7.17 13.93
CA GLN A 94 6.87 6.77 14.94
C GLN A 94 7.86 7.90 15.22
N GLU A 95 8.11 8.12 16.51
CA GLU A 95 9.16 9.02 16.99
C GLU A 95 10.53 8.51 16.51
N THR A 96 11.36 9.40 15.97
CA THR A 96 12.69 9.12 15.45
C THR A 96 13.64 10.25 15.83
N VAL A 97 14.95 9.99 15.81
CA VAL A 97 15.97 11.01 16.05
C VAL A 97 16.69 11.32 14.75
N SER A 98 16.81 12.61 14.42
CA SER A 98 17.55 13.07 13.24
C SER A 98 19.05 12.84 13.42
N SER A 99 19.82 12.93 12.34
CA SER A 99 21.29 12.90 12.40
C SER A 99 21.89 14.01 13.28
N LYS A 100 21.12 15.06 13.60
CA LYS A 100 21.49 16.16 14.48
C LYS A 100 21.01 15.99 15.93
N GLY A 101 20.41 14.85 16.28
CA GLY A 101 19.89 14.60 17.63
C GLY A 101 18.50 15.17 17.90
N GLU A 102 17.83 15.75 16.90
CA GLU A 102 16.51 16.36 17.06
C GLU A 102 15.40 15.31 16.97
N LYS A 103 14.37 15.42 17.81
CA LYS A 103 13.17 14.59 17.71
C LYS A 103 12.41 14.89 16.41
N GLN A 104 12.09 13.85 15.67
CA GLN A 104 11.35 13.89 14.41
C GLN A 104 10.29 12.79 14.40
N VAL A 105 9.28 12.92 13.54
CA VAL A 105 8.26 11.87 13.35
C VAL A 105 8.41 11.28 11.97
N THR A 106 8.59 9.98 11.90
CA THR A 106 8.71 9.23 10.65
C THR A 106 7.50 8.33 10.46
N ARG A 107 6.98 8.27 9.23
CA ARG A 107 5.91 7.34 8.86
C ARG A 107 6.49 5.96 8.60
N LYS A 108 5.97 4.95 9.27
CA LYS A 108 6.33 3.54 9.05
C LYS A 108 5.09 2.69 8.83
N SER A 109 5.18 1.63 8.04
CA SER A 109 4.01 0.85 7.65
C SER A 109 4.28 -0.62 7.44
N TRP A 110 3.22 -1.43 7.56
CA TRP A 110 3.23 -2.88 7.29
C TRP A 110 3.33 -3.21 5.81
N TRP A 111 2.70 -2.38 4.98
CA TRP A 111 2.72 -2.49 3.53
C TRP A 111 3.26 -1.21 2.91
N PRO A 112 3.82 -1.24 1.69
CA PRO A 112 4.29 -0.05 1.03
C PRO A 112 3.13 0.93 0.83
N PRO A 113 3.29 2.20 1.22
CA PRO A 113 2.28 3.22 0.99
C PRO A 113 1.87 3.30 -0.47
N HIS A 114 0.59 3.51 -0.75
CA HIS A 114 0.02 3.50 -2.10
C HIS A 114 0.79 4.37 -3.10
N HIS A 115 1.15 5.59 -2.71
CA HIS A 115 1.92 6.51 -3.56
C HIS A 115 3.35 6.02 -3.88
N LEU A 116 3.94 5.16 -3.04
CA LEU A 116 5.22 4.51 -3.34
C LEU A 116 4.99 3.31 -4.26
N TRP A 117 3.94 2.52 -4.02
CA TRP A 117 3.60 1.37 -4.88
C TRP A 117 3.40 1.78 -6.34
N ILE A 118 2.56 2.79 -6.60
CA ILE A 118 2.26 3.25 -7.98
C ILE A 118 3.50 3.81 -8.68
N LYS A 119 4.37 4.51 -7.95
CA LYS A 119 5.60 5.09 -8.53
C LYS A 119 6.66 4.05 -8.84
N GLN A 120 6.57 2.86 -8.25
CA GLN A 120 7.45 1.74 -8.58
C GLN A 120 6.77 0.87 -9.64
N GLN A 121 7.55 0.13 -10.41
CA GLN A 121 7.01 -0.62 -11.55
C GLN A 121 6.21 -1.89 -11.16
N PHE A 122 6.13 -2.24 -9.87
CA PHE A 122 5.08 -3.16 -9.39
C PHE A 122 3.68 -2.51 -9.41
N GLY A 123 3.61 -1.18 -9.54
CA GLY A 123 2.43 -0.37 -9.73
C GLY A 123 2.01 -0.18 -11.19
N LEU A 124 2.40 -1.06 -12.10
CA LEU A 124 1.81 -1.12 -13.44
C LEU A 124 0.28 -1.29 -13.33
N ALA A 125 -0.45 -0.85 -14.36
CA ALA A 125 -1.91 -0.92 -14.39
C ALA A 125 -2.48 -2.35 -14.22
N GLN A 126 -1.65 -3.37 -14.45
CA GLN A 126 -2.02 -4.77 -14.36
C GLN A 126 -1.26 -5.44 -13.21
N TRP A 127 -1.97 -6.26 -12.43
CA TRP A 127 -1.36 -7.08 -11.38
C TRP A 127 -0.60 -8.25 -11.98
N THR A 128 0.73 -8.24 -11.87
CA THR A 128 1.62 -9.25 -12.48
C THR A 128 1.91 -10.43 -11.55
N ASN A 129 2.39 -11.54 -12.11
CA ASN A 129 2.83 -12.70 -11.32
C ASN A 129 3.97 -12.35 -10.34
N ASP A 130 4.86 -11.43 -10.71
CA ASP A 130 5.93 -10.96 -9.83
C ASP A 130 5.37 -10.15 -8.65
N ALA A 131 4.35 -9.31 -8.91
CA ALA A 131 3.64 -8.58 -7.86
C ALA A 131 2.90 -9.54 -6.91
N GLU A 132 2.24 -10.58 -7.44
CA GLU A 132 1.60 -11.62 -6.63
C GLU A 132 2.62 -12.38 -5.78
N SER A 133 3.74 -12.80 -6.38
CA SER A 133 4.80 -13.52 -5.66
C SER A 133 5.46 -12.66 -4.57
N TRP A 134 5.59 -11.35 -4.80
CA TRP A 134 6.03 -10.41 -3.79
C TRP A 134 5.00 -10.28 -2.66
N TYR A 135 3.73 -10.10 -2.99
CA TYR A 135 2.63 -9.96 -2.03
C TYR A 135 2.51 -11.18 -1.12
N GLN A 136 2.51 -12.39 -1.69
CA GLN A 136 2.38 -13.63 -0.93
C GLN A 136 3.53 -13.82 0.06
N ARG A 137 4.79 -13.56 -0.36
CA ARG A 137 5.94 -13.62 0.56
C ARG A 137 5.82 -12.62 1.72
N CYS A 138 5.37 -11.40 1.44
CA CYS A 138 5.13 -10.40 2.49
C CYS A 138 3.99 -10.86 3.43
N HIS A 139 2.90 -11.37 2.88
CA HIS A 139 1.75 -11.86 3.63
C HIS A 139 2.12 -13.04 4.55
N GLU A 140 2.84 -14.04 4.03
CA GLU A 140 3.36 -15.19 4.80
C GLU A 140 4.27 -14.74 5.95
N LYS A 141 5.18 -13.80 5.68
CA LYS A 141 6.06 -13.25 6.71
C LYS A 141 5.26 -12.58 7.83
N LEU A 142 4.33 -11.69 7.47
CA LEU A 142 3.53 -10.95 8.44
C LEU A 142 2.57 -11.86 9.23
N SER A 143 2.01 -12.89 8.59
CA SER A 143 1.12 -13.84 9.26
C SER A 143 1.84 -14.82 10.18
N SER A 144 3.14 -15.06 10.00
CA SER A 144 3.95 -15.92 10.88
C SER A 144 4.03 -15.42 12.32
N GLY A 145 3.84 -14.12 12.55
CA GLY A 145 3.83 -13.52 13.88
C GLY A 145 5.20 -13.23 14.48
N ASN A 146 6.29 -13.53 13.77
CA ASN A 146 7.66 -13.23 14.18
C ASN A 146 8.04 -11.83 13.67
N PHE A 147 7.80 -10.81 14.51
CA PHE A 147 8.03 -9.42 14.14
C PHE A 147 9.36 -8.87 14.68
N GLU A 148 10.03 -8.10 13.84
CA GLU A 148 11.23 -7.32 14.16
C GLU A 148 10.97 -5.83 13.92
N ALA A 149 11.83 -4.97 14.47
CA ALA A 149 11.76 -3.51 14.24
C ALA A 149 11.83 -3.15 12.75
N ALA A 150 12.48 -4.00 11.94
CA ALA A 150 12.64 -3.82 10.50
C ALA A 150 11.36 -4.14 9.70
N ASP A 151 10.37 -4.79 10.30
CA ASP A 151 9.12 -5.15 9.61
C ASP A 151 8.18 -3.97 9.45
N LEU A 152 8.25 -2.99 10.36
CA LEU A 152 7.62 -1.71 10.15
C LEU A 152 8.57 -0.81 9.37
N MET A 153 8.38 -0.74 8.06
CA MET A 153 9.32 -0.09 7.16
C MET A 153 8.98 1.39 6.93
N ASN A 154 10.00 2.24 6.82
CA ASN A 154 9.84 3.63 6.42
C ASN A 154 9.90 3.79 4.88
N GLY A 155 9.60 5.00 4.40
CA GLY A 155 9.60 5.29 2.96
C GLY A 155 10.89 4.93 2.20
N PRO A 156 12.09 5.32 2.68
CA PRO A 156 13.35 4.88 2.09
C PRO A 156 13.51 3.36 2.00
N SER A 157 13.21 2.64 3.09
CA SER A 157 13.29 1.17 3.12
C SER A 157 12.32 0.55 2.11
N TRP A 158 11.10 1.07 2.00
CA TRP A 158 10.14 0.60 0.99
C TRP A 158 10.63 0.84 -0.43
N ARG A 159 11.19 2.01 -0.73
CA ARG A 159 11.79 2.27 -2.04
C ARG A 159 12.92 1.29 -2.35
N SER A 160 13.70 0.88 -1.33
CA SER A 160 14.74 -0.13 -1.51
C SER A 160 14.16 -1.52 -1.76
N ALA A 161 13.15 -1.93 -1.00
CA ALA A 161 12.53 -3.25 -1.13
C ALA A 161 11.70 -3.44 -2.40
N LEU A 162 11.14 -2.35 -2.94
CA LEU A 162 10.40 -2.35 -4.19
C LEU A 162 11.30 -2.21 -5.44
N ARG A 163 12.62 -2.03 -5.27
CA ARG A 163 13.54 -1.96 -6.42
C ARG A 163 13.64 -3.33 -7.10
N HIS A 164 13.60 -3.29 -8.43
CA HIS A 164 13.95 -4.45 -9.25
C HIS A 164 15.38 -4.93 -9.01
N THR A 165 15.60 -6.19 -9.38
CA THR A 165 16.96 -6.68 -9.63
C THR A 165 17.63 -5.81 -10.70
N PRO A 166 18.95 -5.60 -10.63
CA PRO A 166 19.69 -4.83 -11.63
C PRO A 166 19.45 -5.30 -13.08
N ALA A 167 19.21 -6.59 -13.27
CA ALA A 167 18.90 -7.20 -14.56
C ALA A 167 17.58 -6.69 -15.16
N ALA A 168 16.50 -6.67 -14.38
CA ALA A 168 15.21 -6.16 -14.84
C ALA A 168 15.29 -4.65 -15.18
N LYS A 169 15.97 -3.85 -14.35
CA LYS A 169 16.20 -2.43 -14.65
C LYS A 169 16.91 -2.22 -16.00
N LYS A 170 17.91 -3.05 -16.31
CA LYS A 170 18.65 -2.99 -17.58
C LYS A 170 17.76 -3.39 -18.77
N LEU A 171 16.93 -4.41 -18.60
CA LEU A 171 15.98 -4.84 -19.63
C LEU A 171 14.97 -3.74 -19.94
N ILE A 172 14.33 -3.17 -18.92
CA ILE A 172 13.33 -2.12 -19.08
C ILE A 172 13.90 -0.90 -19.79
N SER A 173 15.07 -0.42 -19.37
CA SER A 173 15.73 0.73 -20.02
C SER A 173 16.03 0.46 -21.50
N LYS A 174 16.41 -0.78 -21.86
CA LYS A 174 16.56 -1.16 -23.26
C LYS A 174 15.23 -1.19 -24.01
N MET A 175 14.18 -1.74 -23.40
CA MET A 175 12.84 -1.79 -24.00
C MET A 175 12.27 -0.40 -24.25
N GLU A 176 12.38 0.53 -23.29
CA GLU A 176 11.97 1.92 -23.43
C GLU A 176 12.74 2.63 -24.56
N SER A 177 14.05 2.41 -24.66
CA SER A 177 14.87 2.96 -25.74
C SER A 177 14.45 2.42 -27.12
N LEU A 178 14.15 1.12 -27.23
CA LEU A 178 13.71 0.51 -28.49
C LEU A 178 12.30 0.98 -28.87
N ALA A 179 11.40 1.07 -27.90
CA ALA A 179 10.04 1.57 -28.12
C ALA A 179 10.05 3.04 -28.57
N ALA A 180 10.87 3.88 -27.95
CA ALA A 180 11.03 5.28 -28.35
C ALA A 180 11.55 5.39 -29.80
N ALA A 181 12.56 4.59 -30.17
CA ALA A 181 13.09 4.56 -31.53
C ALA A 181 12.05 4.10 -32.56
N TYR A 182 11.25 3.07 -32.23
CA TYR A 182 10.17 2.58 -33.10
C TYR A 182 9.06 3.62 -33.31
N ILE A 183 8.65 4.32 -32.26
CA ILE A 183 7.66 5.39 -32.37
C ILE A 183 8.20 6.49 -33.29
N GLN A 184 9.45 6.90 -33.11
CA GLN A 184 10.09 7.92 -33.93
C GLN A 184 10.28 7.51 -35.40
N SER A 185 10.47 6.22 -35.69
CA SER A 185 10.63 5.75 -37.08
C SER A 185 9.31 5.66 -37.85
N ASN A 186 8.17 5.68 -37.15
CA ASN A 186 6.83 5.50 -37.70
C ASN A 186 5.93 6.74 -37.55
N THR A 187 6.51 7.91 -37.25
CA THR A 187 5.86 9.23 -37.34
C THR A 187 6.55 10.08 -38.40
#